data_AF-A0A7K2SFP2-F1
#
_entry.id   AF-A0A7K2SFP2-F1
#
_cell.length_a   1.000
_cell.length_b   1.000
_cell.length_c   1.000
_cell.angle_alpha   90.00
_cell.angle_beta   90.00
_cell.angle_gamma   90.00
#
_symmetry.space_group_name_H-M   'P 1'
#
loop_
_entity.id
_entity.type
_entity.pdbx_description
1 polymer ?
#
loop_
_entity_poly.entity_id
_entity_poly.type
_entity_poly.pdbx_seq_one_letter_code
_entity_poly.pdbx_strand_id
1 'polypeptide(L)'
;MWTGLGVAVLAGVLSFLSWDRADQVAGVVSAVVGVAALGAGVYGAVGPPRGPDVRVSATGRATSRGGDANTGFVAPASTAPPGSVSVDGTGDAEADGGSANTGFRQG
;
A
#
# COMPACT_ATOMS: atom_id res chain seq x y z
N MET A 1 8.14 17.70 12.18
CA MET A 1 8.69 17.70 10.81
C MET A 1 8.43 19.02 10.05
N TRP A 2 8.33 20.17 10.74
CA TRP A 2 8.06 21.47 10.10
C TRP A 2 9.34 22.30 9.86
N THR A 3 10.36 22.06 10.68
CA THR A 3 11.66 22.75 10.60
C THR A 3 12.41 22.40 9.32
N GLY A 4 12.36 21.15 8.86
CA GLY A 4 12.99 20.73 7.59
C GLY A 4 12.38 21.41 6.37
N LEU A 5 11.05 21.58 6.35
CA LEU A 5 10.35 22.30 5.28
C LEU A 5 10.75 23.78 5.24
N GLY A 6 10.84 24.41 6.42
CA GLY A 6 11.27 25.81 6.54
C GLY A 6 12.69 26.03 5.99
N VAL A 7 13.62 25.12 6.29
CA VAL A 7 15.01 25.20 5.78
C VAL A 7 15.06 25.03 4.26
N ALA A 8 14.27 24.12 3.69
CA ALA A 8 14.22 23.90 2.24
C ALA A 8 13.70 25.13 1.48
N VAL A 9 12.67 25.78 2.00
CA VAL A 9 12.12 27.01 1.41
C VAL A 9 13.13 28.15 1.51
N LEU A 10 13.76 28.34 2.68
CA LEU A 10 14.72 29.41 2.89
C LEU A 10 15.96 29.25 2.00
N ALA A 11 16.45 28.01 1.84
CA ALA A 11 17.56 27.67 0.95
C ALA A 11 17.22 27.93 -0.53
N GLY A 12 15.99 27.59 -0.94
CA GLY A 12 15.49 27.91 -2.28
C GLY A 12 15.48 29.41 -2.54
N VAL A 13 14.90 30.21 -1.64
CA VAL A 13 14.85 31.68 -1.75
C VAL A 13 16.25 32.28 -1.78
N LEU A 14 17.17 31.85 -0.91
CA LEU A 14 18.54 32.39 -0.88
C LEU A 14 19.31 32.10 -2.18
N SER A 15 19.01 30.99 -2.85
CA SER A 15 19.59 30.64 -4.15
C SER A 15 19.14 31.58 -5.28
N PHE A 16 17.92 32.12 -5.20
CA PHE A 16 17.42 33.12 -6.15
C PHE A 16 18.04 34.51 -5.95
N LEU A 17 18.45 34.87 -4.73
CA LEU A 17 19.09 36.17 -4.45
C LEU A 17 20.57 36.24 -4.89
N SER A 18 21.26 35.12 -5.12
CA SER A 18 22.69 35.09 -5.52
C SER A 18 22.92 35.16 -7.04
N TRP A 19 22.18 36.03 -7.71
CA TRP A 19 21.95 36.10 -9.17
C TRP A 19 23.18 36.09 -10.12
N ASP A 20 24.41 36.21 -9.62
CA ASP A 20 25.65 35.96 -10.41
C ASP A 20 25.92 34.46 -10.71
N ARG A 21 25.14 33.54 -10.12
CA ARG A 21 25.19 32.08 -10.41
C ARG A 21 23.94 31.54 -11.15
N ALA A 22 23.15 32.41 -11.77
CA ALA A 22 21.85 32.05 -12.34
C ALA A 22 21.89 30.89 -13.36
N ASP A 23 22.90 30.84 -14.24
CA ASP A 23 23.04 29.76 -15.23
C ASP A 23 23.38 28.41 -14.58
N GLN A 24 24.14 28.44 -13.48
CA GLN A 24 24.51 27.23 -12.74
C GLN A 24 23.32 26.68 -11.95
N VAL A 25 22.45 27.56 -11.45
CA VAL A 25 21.22 27.19 -10.75
C VAL A 25 20.21 26.55 -11.71
N ALA A 26 20.07 27.05 -12.94
CA ALA A 26 19.18 26.46 -13.93
C ALA A 26 19.53 25.00 -14.26
N GLY A 27 20.85 24.70 -14.37
CA GLY A 27 21.34 23.33 -14.55
C GLY A 27 21.02 22.42 -13.37
N VAL A 28 21.24 22.89 -12.14
CA VAL A 28 20.96 22.12 -10.90
C VAL A 28 19.47 21.84 -10.75
N VAL A 29 18.61 22.83 -11.00
CA VAL A 29 17.14 22.66 -10.93
C VAL A 29 16.67 21.66 -11.99
N SER A 30 17.17 21.76 -13.22
CA SER A 30 16.81 20.82 -14.29
C SER A 30 17.24 19.38 -13.95
N ALA A 31 18.42 19.22 -13.33
CA ALA A 31 18.89 17.91 -12.86
C ALA A 31 17.97 17.35 -11.75
N VAL A 32 17.58 18.17 -10.77
CA VAL A 32 16.67 17.77 -9.69
C VAL A 32 15.30 17.37 -10.23
N VAL A 33 14.73 18.16 -11.15
CA VAL A 33 13.45 17.86 -11.79
C VAL A 33 13.55 16.57 -12.60
N GLY A 34 14.64 16.37 -13.34
CA GLY A 34 14.88 15.13 -14.08
C GLY A 34 14.96 13.90 -13.17
N VAL A 35 15.71 13.98 -12.08
CA VAL A 35 15.81 12.90 -11.08
C VAL A 35 14.47 12.65 -10.40
N ALA A 36 13.71 13.69 -10.07
CA ALA A 36 12.39 13.56 -9.47
C ALA A 36 11.38 12.92 -10.43
N ALA A 37 11.38 13.31 -11.70
CA ALA A 37 10.54 12.71 -12.74
C ALA A 37 10.89 11.23 -12.98
N LEU A 38 12.18 10.89 -13.02
CA LEU A 38 12.63 9.50 -13.10
C LEU A 38 12.23 8.71 -11.85
N GLY A 39 12.40 9.28 -10.66
CA GLY A 39 12.00 8.67 -9.39
C GLY A 39 10.50 8.40 -9.32
N ALA A 40 9.68 9.37 -9.73
CA ALA A 40 8.22 9.21 -9.81
C ALA A 40 7.81 8.16 -10.86
N GLY A 41 8.49 8.14 -12.01
CA GLY A 41 8.27 7.12 -13.05
C GLY A 41 8.59 5.70 -12.57
N VAL A 42 9.74 5.52 -11.90
CA VAL A 42 10.14 4.23 -11.32
C VAL A 42 9.18 3.84 -10.20
N TYR A 43 8.80 4.77 -9.33
CA TYR A 43 7.85 4.50 -8.26
C TYR A 43 6.48 4.05 -8.80
N GLY A 44 5.99 4.72 -9.85
CA GLY A 44 4.76 4.32 -10.54
C GLY A 44 4.86 2.96 -11.22
N ALA A 45 6.02 2.62 -11.78
CA ALA A 45 6.26 1.35 -12.47
C ALA A 45 6.41 0.16 -11.50
N VAL A 46 7.03 0.36 -10.34
CA VAL A 46 7.22 -0.70 -9.34
C VAL A 46 5.90 -1.07 -8.64
N GLY A 47 4.96 -0.12 -8.56
CA GLY A 47 3.67 -0.33 -7.91
C GLY A 47 3.79 -0.65 -6.42
N PRO A 48 2.69 -0.61 -5.66
CA PRO A 48 2.72 -1.09 -4.28
C PRO A 48 3.06 -2.59 -4.27
N PRO A 49 3.86 -3.07 -3.30
CA PRO A 49 4.11 -4.50 -3.15
C PRO A 49 2.78 -5.21 -2.97
N ARG A 50 2.46 -6.12 -3.89
CA ARG A 50 1.28 -6.97 -3.79
C ARG A 50 1.48 -7.95 -2.64
N GLY A 51 0.43 -8.17 -1.85
CA GLY A 51 0.41 -9.21 -0.84
C GLY A 51 0.55 -10.60 -1.46
N PRO A 52 0.79 -11.64 -0.65
CA PRO A 52 0.90 -13.00 -1.14
C PRO A 52 -0.37 -13.43 -1.90
N ASP A 53 -0.22 -14.35 -2.84
CA ASP A 53 -1.36 -15.01 -3.49
C ASP A 53 -2.07 -15.90 -2.48
N VAL A 54 -3.39 -15.76 -2.38
CA VAL A 54 -4.22 -16.49 -1.42
C VAL A 54 -5.06 -17.53 -2.16
N ARG A 55 -4.82 -18.81 -1.88
CA ARG A 55 -5.67 -19.90 -2.35
C ARG A 55 -6.38 -20.56 -1.18
N VAL A 56 -7.70 -20.55 -1.22
CA VAL A 56 -8.56 -21.23 -0.25
C VAL A 56 -9.27 -22.35 -1.00
N SER A 57 -9.02 -23.60 -0.63
CA SER A 57 -9.67 -24.73 -1.28
C SER A 57 -10.05 -25.85 -0.34
N ALA A 58 -11.12 -26.57 -0.67
CA ALA A 58 -11.60 -27.74 0.06
C ALA A 58 -11.79 -27.47 1.56
N THR A 59 -12.43 -26.35 1.89
CA THR A 59 -12.65 -25.98 3.29
C THR A 59 -13.76 -26.85 3.89
N GLY A 60 -13.58 -27.28 5.14
CA GLY A 60 -14.55 -28.12 5.84
C GLY A 60 -15.74 -27.35 6.39
N ARG A 61 -16.43 -27.92 7.38
CA ARG A 61 -17.54 -27.27 8.11
C ARG A 61 -17.05 -26.67 9.44
N ALA A 62 -17.39 -25.42 9.73
CA ALA A 62 -17.21 -24.81 11.05
C ALA A 62 -18.54 -24.30 11.60
N THR A 63 -18.81 -24.60 12.87
CA THR A 63 -20.01 -24.13 13.57
C THR A 63 -19.61 -23.49 14.90
N SER A 64 -20.03 -22.26 15.14
CA SER A 64 -19.78 -21.54 16.40
C SER A 64 -21.09 -21.19 17.08
N ARG A 65 -21.15 -21.40 18.41
CA ARG A 65 -22.30 -21.01 19.24
C ARG A 65 -21.87 -19.88 20.18
N GLY A 66 -22.03 -18.64 19.72
CA GLY A 66 -21.68 -17.43 20.48
C GLY A 66 -20.39 -16.71 20.04
N GLY A 67 -19.98 -16.83 18.77
CA GLY A 67 -18.82 -16.11 18.23
C GLY A 67 -18.59 -16.37 16.75
N ASP A 68 -17.46 -15.91 16.21
CA ASP A 68 -17.17 -16.04 14.78
C ASP A 68 -16.91 -17.51 14.36
N ALA A 69 -17.43 -17.90 13.19
CA ALA A 69 -17.16 -19.19 12.56
C ALA A 69 -16.49 -18.95 11.20
N ASN A 70 -15.25 -19.41 11.02
CA ASN A 70 -14.53 -19.21 9.76
C ASN A 70 -13.90 -20.52 9.28
N THR A 71 -14.30 -20.99 8.10
CA THR A 71 -13.66 -22.11 7.40
C THR A 71 -12.69 -21.63 6.32
N GLY A 72 -12.67 -20.33 6.04
CA GLY A 72 -11.84 -19.69 5.03
C GLY A 72 -10.64 -18.91 5.57
N PHE A 73 -10.19 -17.93 4.81
CA PHE A 73 -9.11 -17.00 5.15
C PHE A 73 -9.66 -15.61 5.45
N VAL A 74 -9.15 -14.97 6.51
CA VAL A 74 -9.45 -13.58 6.85
C VAL A 74 -8.16 -12.76 6.83
N ALA A 75 -8.08 -11.80 5.91
CA ALA A 75 -6.98 -10.86 5.81
C ALA A 75 -7.20 -9.66 6.76
N PRO A 76 -6.22 -9.28 7.61
CA PRO A 76 -6.30 -8.06 8.41
C PRO A 76 -6.35 -6.80 7.53
N ALA A 77 -7.11 -5.78 7.96
CA ALA A 77 -7.24 -4.49 7.27
C ALA A 77 -5.89 -3.78 7.02
N SER A 78 -4.90 -4.04 7.86
CA SER A 78 -3.54 -3.46 7.78
C SER A 78 -2.63 -4.17 6.76
N THR A 79 -3.10 -5.23 6.11
CA THR A 79 -2.30 -6.00 5.14
C THR A 79 -2.51 -5.45 3.73
N ALA A 80 -1.41 -5.35 2.96
CA ALA A 80 -1.50 -4.99 1.55
C ALA A 80 -2.47 -5.92 0.80
N PRO A 81 -3.21 -5.42 -0.21
CA PRO A 81 -4.13 -6.24 -0.98
C PRO A 81 -3.41 -7.48 -1.53
N PRO A 82 -4.01 -8.69 -1.40
CA PRO A 82 -3.42 -9.90 -1.97
C PRO A 82 -3.24 -9.75 -3.49
N GLY A 83 -2.20 -10.37 -4.04
CA GLY A 83 -1.92 -10.34 -5.48
C GLY A 83 -3.04 -10.98 -6.30
N SER A 84 -3.39 -12.22 -5.96
CA SER A 84 -4.54 -12.95 -6.50
C SER A 84 -5.24 -13.74 -5.39
N VAL A 85 -6.56 -13.88 -5.51
CA VAL A 85 -7.39 -14.66 -4.59
C VAL A 85 -8.14 -15.72 -5.37
N SER A 86 -7.88 -16.98 -5.08
CA SER A 86 -8.57 -18.12 -5.68
C SER A 86 -9.29 -18.91 -4.58
N VAL A 87 -10.61 -19.01 -4.69
CA VAL A 87 -11.46 -19.73 -3.76
C VAL A 87 -12.16 -20.86 -4.51
N ASP A 88 -11.97 -22.11 -4.10
CA ASP A 88 -12.53 -23.28 -4.79
C ASP A 88 -13.04 -24.35 -3.82
N GLY A 89 -14.23 -24.91 -4.03
CA GLY A 89 -14.76 -25.97 -3.16
C GLY A 89 -14.84 -25.58 -1.68
N THR A 90 -15.49 -24.46 -1.36
CA THR A 90 -15.70 -24.04 0.03
C THR A 90 -16.81 -24.82 0.71
N GLY A 91 -16.60 -25.23 1.96
CA GLY A 91 -17.61 -25.85 2.82
C GLY A 91 -18.48 -24.83 3.54
N ASP A 92 -19.20 -25.28 4.58
CA ASP A 92 -20.20 -24.49 5.30
C ASP A 92 -19.62 -23.80 6.55
N ALA A 93 -20.02 -22.56 6.82
CA ALA A 93 -19.77 -21.88 8.10
C ALA A 93 -21.08 -21.38 8.69
N GLU A 94 -21.32 -21.69 9.96
CA GLU A 94 -22.51 -21.27 10.69
C GLU A 94 -22.13 -20.68 12.04
N ALA A 95 -22.68 -19.51 12.37
CA ALA A 95 -22.39 -18.80 13.62
C ALA A 95 -23.69 -18.34 14.28
N ASP A 96 -23.96 -18.82 15.49
CA ASP A 96 -25.05 -18.33 16.33
C ASP A 96 -24.58 -17.09 17.12
N GLY A 97 -24.50 -15.97 16.39
CA GLY A 97 -23.97 -14.68 16.87
C GLY A 97 -22.51 -14.47 16.47
N GLY A 98 -22.21 -13.36 15.79
CA GLY A 98 -20.89 -13.08 15.20
C GLY A 98 -20.88 -13.17 13.67
N SER A 99 -19.70 -13.35 13.08
CA SER A 99 -19.48 -13.47 11.63
C SER A 99 -19.25 -14.93 11.23
N ALA A 100 -19.98 -15.42 10.22
CA ALA A 100 -19.69 -16.67 9.54
C ALA A 100 -19.00 -16.41 8.20
N ASN A 101 -17.86 -17.04 7.92
CA ASN A 101 -17.13 -16.88 6.66
C ASN A 101 -16.64 -18.22 6.07
N THR A 102 -16.91 -18.40 4.79
CA THR A 102 -16.36 -19.47 3.95
C THR A 102 -15.64 -18.79 2.77
N GLY A 103 -14.43 -19.24 2.42
CA GLY A 103 -13.66 -18.61 1.35
C GLY A 103 -12.72 -17.50 1.84
N PHE A 104 -12.84 -16.26 1.33
CA PHE A 104 -11.91 -15.16 1.64
C PHE A 104 -12.64 -13.91 2.08
N ARG A 105 -12.21 -13.30 3.20
CA ARG A 105 -12.69 -12.00 3.68
C ARG A 105 -11.52 -11.08 3.95
N GLN A 106 -11.64 -9.81 3.55
CA GLN A 106 -10.76 -8.74 4.00
C GLN A 106 -11.50 -7.89 5.04
N GLY A 107 -10.83 -7.63 6.17
CA GLY A 107 -11.34 -6.81 7.27
C GLY A 107 -11.03 -5.32 7.12
#